data_AF-A0A0F9BNZ8-F1
#
_entry.id   AF-A0A0F9BNZ8-F1
#
_cell.length_a   1.000
_cell.length_b   1.000
_cell.length_c   1.000
_cell.angle_alpha   90.00
_cell.angle_beta   90.00
_cell.angle_gamma   90.00
#
_symmetry.space_group_name_H-M   'P 1'
#
loop_
_entity.id
_entity.type
_entity.pdbx_description
1 polymer ?
#
loop_
_entity_poly.entity_id
_entity_poly.type
_entity_poly.pdbx_seq_one_letter_code
_entity_poly.pdbx_strand_id
1 'polypeptide(L)'
;MPDADTIRMLRDYMENGFLENIIDMFRHDPSLWGAVTHMITDERSRVRIGTIALAETFFNEHRDAIIKAIPDMAEGLKHPEPTIRGDVVFLLDTLGLKEAVPYLKDAHEKEDTQVVRDEMEETLNKLECC
;
A
#
# COMPACT_ATOMS: atom_id res chain seq x y z
N MET A 1 -8.14 -5.28 13.47
CA MET A 1 -7.57 -5.76 12.20
C MET A 1 -8.63 -6.61 11.54
N PRO A 2 -8.89 -6.45 10.24
CA PRO A 2 -9.92 -7.21 9.52
C PRO A 2 -9.60 -8.71 9.54
N ASP A 3 -10.64 -9.55 9.60
CA ASP A 3 -10.47 -11.01 9.53
C ASP A 3 -10.21 -11.51 8.09
N ALA A 4 -9.85 -12.78 7.97
CA ALA A 4 -9.50 -13.39 6.69
C ALA A 4 -10.65 -13.36 5.67
N ASP A 5 -11.90 -13.52 6.14
CA ASP A 5 -13.09 -13.50 5.28
C ASP A 5 -13.35 -12.09 4.74
N THR A 6 -13.19 -11.07 5.59
CA THR A 6 -13.28 -9.66 5.20
C THR A 6 -12.20 -9.32 4.18
N ILE A 7 -10.95 -9.70 4.42
CA ILE A 7 -9.83 -9.48 3.48
C ILE A 7 -10.10 -10.18 2.15
N ARG A 8 -10.64 -11.41 2.16
CA ARG A 8 -11.02 -12.11 0.93
C ARG A 8 -12.10 -11.35 0.16
N MET A 9 -13.16 -10.93 0.85
CA MET A 9 -14.26 -10.19 0.24
C MET A 9 -13.79 -8.88 -0.40
N LEU A 10 -12.95 -8.10 0.29
CA LEU A 10 -12.41 -6.84 -0.23
C LEU A 10 -11.62 -7.05 -1.53
N ARG A 11 -10.77 -8.09 -1.58
CA ARG A 11 -9.96 -8.39 -2.77
C ARG A 11 -10.82 -8.89 -3.92
N ASP A 12 -11.82 -9.73 -3.64
CA ASP A 12 -12.77 -10.21 -4.64
C ASP A 12 -13.61 -9.05 -5.20
N TYR A 13 -14.01 -8.10 -4.36
CA TYR A 13 -14.76 -6.92 -4.81
C TYR A 13 -13.89 -6.01 -5.67
N MET A 14 -12.62 -5.85 -5.30
CA MET A 14 -11.66 -5.03 -6.05
C MET A 14 -11.40 -5.63 -7.44
N GLU A 15 -11.22 -6.94 -7.52
CA GLU A 15 -11.05 -7.67 -8.79
C GLU A 15 -12.25 -7.50 -9.73
N ASN A 16 -13.46 -7.44 -9.17
CA ASN A 16 -14.68 -7.26 -9.96
C ASN A 16 -15.04 -5.80 -10.25
N GLY A 17 -14.18 -4.83 -9.87
CA GLY A 17 -14.35 -3.42 -10.19
C GLY A 17 -15.34 -2.67 -9.28
N PHE A 18 -15.64 -3.19 -8.09
CA PHE A 18 -16.54 -2.56 -7.11
C PHE A 18 -15.82 -1.53 -6.23
N LEU A 19 -14.97 -0.67 -6.82
CA LEU A 19 -14.15 0.28 -6.06
C LEU A 19 -15.01 1.26 -5.24
N GLU A 20 -16.11 1.78 -5.81
CA GLU A 20 -17.02 2.69 -5.09
C GLU A 20 -17.60 2.06 -3.81
N ASN A 21 -17.99 0.78 -3.87
CA ASN A 21 -18.47 0.06 -2.69
C ASN A 21 -17.37 -0.07 -1.63
N ILE A 22 -16.14 -0.35 -2.05
CA ILE A 22 -15.00 -0.46 -1.14
C ILE A 22 -14.69 0.90 -0.51
N ILE A 23 -14.75 1.98 -1.30
CA ILE A 23 -14.60 3.35 -0.84
C ILE A 23 -15.63 3.63 0.26
N ASP A 24 -16.91 3.32 0.02
CA ASP A 24 -17.95 3.52 1.03
C ASP A 24 -17.70 2.69 2.29
N MET A 25 -17.18 1.47 2.19
CA MET A 25 -16.82 0.66 3.36
C MET A 25 -15.69 1.30 4.17
N PHE A 26 -14.63 1.79 3.51
CA PHE A 26 -13.49 2.42 4.19
C PHE A 26 -13.86 3.76 4.85
N ARG A 27 -14.81 4.52 4.29
CA ARG A 27 -15.37 5.71 4.93
C ARG A 27 -16.02 5.41 6.28
N HIS A 28 -16.76 4.30 6.35
CA HIS A 28 -17.54 3.95 7.53
C HIS A 28 -16.72 3.16 8.57
N ASP A 29 -15.74 2.39 8.14
CA ASP A 29 -14.89 1.58 9.01
C ASP A 29 -13.39 1.77 8.73
N PRO A 30 -12.75 2.73 9.42
CA PRO A 30 -11.31 2.94 9.33
C PRO A 30 -10.46 1.75 9.81
N SER A 31 -11.04 0.74 10.48
CA SER A 31 -10.27 -0.46 10.85
C SER A 31 -9.89 -1.31 9.64
N LEU A 32 -10.57 -1.10 8.49
CA LEU A 32 -10.27 -1.75 7.22
C LEU A 32 -8.91 -1.36 6.62
N TRP A 33 -8.30 -0.25 7.08
CA TRP A 33 -6.92 0.09 6.71
C TRP A 33 -5.91 -1.01 7.05
N GLY A 34 -6.20 -1.85 8.05
CA GLY A 34 -5.39 -3.04 8.35
C GLY A 34 -5.44 -4.14 7.29
N ALA A 35 -6.33 -4.07 6.29
CA ALA A 35 -6.35 -4.99 5.16
C ALA A 35 -5.44 -4.57 4.01
N VAL A 36 -4.99 -3.31 3.97
CA VAL A 36 -4.30 -2.73 2.80
C VAL A 36 -3.07 -3.53 2.42
N THR A 37 -2.24 -3.96 3.38
CA THR A 37 -1.07 -4.82 3.11
C THR A 37 -1.45 -6.07 2.33
N HIS A 38 -2.51 -6.76 2.75
CA HIS A 38 -2.95 -7.99 2.10
C HIS A 38 -3.55 -7.75 0.71
N MET A 39 -4.05 -6.55 0.45
CA MET A 39 -4.60 -6.16 -0.85
C MET A 39 -3.48 -5.73 -1.82
N ILE A 40 -2.52 -4.93 -1.37
CA ILE A 40 -1.38 -4.49 -2.18
C ILE A 40 -0.40 -5.62 -2.47
N THR A 41 -0.37 -6.70 -1.67
CA THR A 41 0.42 -7.90 -1.97
C THR A 41 -0.38 -9.01 -2.67
N ASP A 42 -1.59 -8.72 -3.17
CA ASP A 42 -2.39 -9.73 -3.87
C ASP A 42 -1.80 -10.05 -5.26
N GLU A 43 -1.87 -11.32 -5.66
CA GLU A 43 -1.34 -11.78 -6.96
C GLU A 43 -2.04 -11.09 -8.15
N ARG A 44 -3.30 -10.71 -7.99
CA ARG A 44 -4.13 -10.07 -9.01
C ARG A 44 -3.75 -8.59 -9.14
N SER A 45 -3.23 -8.19 -10.29
CA SER A 45 -2.80 -6.81 -10.53
C SER A 45 -3.92 -5.79 -10.37
N ARG A 46 -5.16 -6.13 -10.73
CA ARG A 46 -6.32 -5.23 -10.55
C ARG A 46 -6.61 -4.95 -9.08
N VAL A 47 -6.41 -5.93 -8.20
CA VAL A 47 -6.55 -5.72 -6.74
C VAL A 47 -5.49 -4.73 -6.25
N ARG A 48 -4.24 -4.89 -6.69
CA ARG A 48 -3.14 -3.99 -6.31
C ARG A 48 -3.34 -2.56 -6.83
N ILE A 49 -3.66 -2.41 -8.11
CA ILE A 49 -3.95 -1.11 -8.74
C ILE A 49 -5.13 -0.43 -8.03
N GLY A 50 -6.20 -1.18 -7.75
CA GLY A 50 -7.35 -0.65 -7.02
C GLY A 50 -7.01 -0.25 -5.58
N THR A 51 -6.07 -0.93 -4.94
CA THR A 51 -5.58 -0.59 -3.59
C THR A 51 -4.83 0.74 -3.59
N ILE A 52 -4.02 1.01 -4.63
CA ILE A 52 -3.35 2.30 -4.80
C ILE A 52 -4.37 3.43 -5.01
N ALA A 53 -5.34 3.22 -5.92
CA ALA A 53 -6.41 4.19 -6.17
C ALA A 53 -7.26 4.48 -4.92
N LEU A 54 -7.52 3.45 -4.11
CA LEU A 54 -8.19 3.58 -2.82
C LEU A 54 -7.39 4.47 -1.86
N ALA A 55 -6.08 4.24 -1.75
CA ALA A 55 -5.20 5.02 -0.89
C ALA A 55 -5.14 6.50 -1.30
N GLU A 56 -5.03 6.78 -2.60
CA GLU A 56 -5.04 8.12 -3.17
C GLU A 56 -6.36 8.86 -2.85
N THR A 57 -7.49 8.17 -2.99
CA THR A 57 -8.83 8.73 -2.72
C THR A 57 -8.97 9.23 -1.28
N PHE A 58 -8.39 8.51 -0.31
CA PHE A 58 -8.62 8.78 1.12
C PHE A 58 -7.50 9.51 1.85
N PHE A 59 -6.40 9.82 1.17
CA PHE A 59 -5.24 10.40 1.84
C PHE A 59 -5.59 11.60 2.73
N ASN A 60 -6.46 12.49 2.24
CA ASN A 60 -6.88 13.70 2.96
C ASN A 60 -7.91 13.43 4.07
N GLU A 61 -8.69 12.35 3.99
CA GLU A 61 -9.79 12.05 4.90
C GLU A 61 -9.36 11.16 6.09
N HIS A 62 -8.36 10.30 5.88
CA HIS A 62 -7.99 9.25 6.84
C HIS A 62 -6.49 9.21 7.14
N ARG A 63 -5.78 10.33 7.01
CA ARG A 63 -4.33 10.45 7.22
C ARG A 63 -3.81 9.73 8.48
N ASP A 64 -4.46 9.93 9.63
CA ASP A 64 -4.03 9.30 10.89
C ASP A 64 -4.18 7.77 10.90
N ALA A 65 -5.22 7.23 10.27
CA ALA A 65 -5.42 5.80 10.14
C ALA A 65 -4.40 5.19 9.16
N ILE A 66 -4.13 5.89 8.06
CA ILE A 66 -3.13 5.51 7.07
C ILE A 66 -1.73 5.48 7.70
N ILE A 67 -1.34 6.52 8.46
CA ILE A 67 -0.04 6.56 9.15
C ILE A 67 0.13 5.35 10.07
N LYS A 68 -0.91 4.99 10.81
CA LYS A 68 -0.89 3.80 11.70
C LYS A 68 -0.73 2.49 10.94
N ALA A 69 -1.17 2.44 9.69
CA ALA A 69 -1.09 1.25 8.83
C ALA A 69 0.22 1.17 8.04
N ILE A 70 1.04 2.24 7.96
CA ILE A 70 2.33 2.22 7.24
C ILE A 70 3.24 1.06 7.65
N PRO A 71 3.45 0.74 8.95
CA PRO A 71 4.31 -0.37 9.33
C PRO A 71 3.82 -1.71 8.74
N ASP A 72 2.50 -1.92 8.72
CA ASP A 72 1.92 -3.12 8.12
C ASP A 72 2.09 -3.08 6.61
N MET A 73 1.87 -1.95 5.93
CA MET A 73 2.04 -1.82 4.47
C MET A 73 3.49 -2.10 4.06
N ALA A 74 4.44 -1.62 4.86
CA ALA A 74 5.87 -1.78 4.66
C ALA A 74 6.34 -3.24 4.71
N GLU A 75 5.61 -4.16 5.37
CA GLU A 75 5.92 -5.59 5.31
C GLU A 75 5.85 -6.14 3.87
N GLY A 76 5.05 -5.51 3.00
CA GLY A 76 5.00 -5.83 1.57
C GLY A 76 6.31 -5.59 0.82
N LEU A 77 7.21 -4.74 1.34
CA LEU A 77 8.55 -4.52 0.76
C LEU A 77 9.45 -5.77 0.86
N LYS A 78 9.05 -6.79 1.61
CA LYS A 78 9.76 -8.08 1.73
C LYS A 78 9.18 -9.17 0.82
N HIS A 79 8.21 -8.83 -0.03
CA HIS A 79 7.53 -9.81 -0.89
C HIS A 79 8.53 -10.46 -1.88
N PRO A 80 8.43 -11.79 -2.13
CA PRO A 80 9.36 -12.48 -3.04
C PRO A 80 9.31 -11.94 -4.48
N GLU A 81 8.11 -11.59 -4.97
CA GLU A 81 7.92 -11.04 -6.31
C GLU A 81 8.32 -9.55 -6.39
N PRO A 82 9.31 -9.18 -7.23
CA PRO A 82 9.78 -7.80 -7.37
C PRO A 82 8.68 -6.83 -7.82
N THR A 83 7.77 -7.27 -8.69
CA THR A 83 6.64 -6.45 -9.15
C THR A 83 5.75 -6.01 -7.99
N ILE A 84 5.52 -6.89 -7.01
CA ILE A 84 4.72 -6.54 -5.83
C ILE A 84 5.49 -5.60 -4.92
N ARG A 85 6.82 -5.76 -4.77
CA ARG A 85 7.63 -4.79 -4.03
C ARG A 85 7.56 -3.41 -4.65
N GLY A 86 7.68 -3.30 -5.98
CA GLY A 86 7.51 -2.05 -6.72
C GLY A 86 6.13 -1.42 -6.51
N ASP A 87 5.04 -2.21 -6.56
CA ASP A 87 3.68 -1.72 -6.28
C ASP A 87 3.54 -1.20 -4.84
N VAL A 88 4.22 -1.79 -3.86
CA VAL A 88 4.26 -1.30 -2.47
C VAL A 88 5.06 0.00 -2.36
N VAL A 89 6.19 0.12 -3.04
CA VAL A 89 6.96 1.38 -3.12
C VAL A 89 6.10 2.48 -3.71
N PHE A 90 5.40 2.20 -4.82
CA PHE A 90 4.51 3.14 -5.48
C PHE A 90 3.33 3.56 -4.60
N LEU A 91 2.75 2.64 -3.82
CA LEU A 91 1.74 2.96 -2.82
C LEU A 91 2.29 3.94 -1.77
N LEU A 92 3.48 3.68 -1.23
CA LEU A 92 4.10 4.53 -0.21
C LEU A 92 4.49 5.92 -0.76
N ASP A 93 4.96 6.00 -2.02
CA ASP A 93 5.20 7.27 -2.74
C ASP A 93 3.91 8.07 -2.90
N THR A 94 2.84 7.39 -3.35
CA THR A 94 1.50 7.99 -3.54
C THR A 94 0.95 8.59 -2.24
N LEU A 95 1.20 7.93 -1.11
CA LEU A 95 0.81 8.43 0.20
C LEU A 95 1.65 9.64 0.64
N GLY A 96 2.89 9.80 0.18
CA GLY A 96 3.70 10.98 0.50
C GLY A 96 4.03 11.16 1.98
N LEU A 97 4.02 10.08 2.77
CA LEU A 97 4.18 10.11 4.23
C LEU A 97 5.62 9.81 4.65
N LYS A 98 6.26 10.75 5.35
CA LYS A 98 7.64 10.61 5.86
C LYS A 98 7.82 9.41 6.79
N GLU A 99 6.74 8.98 7.42
CA GLU A 99 6.69 7.81 8.29
C GLU A 99 7.10 6.53 7.54
N ALA A 100 7.03 6.50 6.20
CA ALA A 100 7.51 5.38 5.37
C ALA A 100 9.04 5.34 5.17
N VAL A 101 9.75 6.47 5.34
CA VAL A 101 11.20 6.60 5.09
C VAL A 101 12.07 5.55 5.79
N PRO A 102 11.94 5.27 7.10
CA PRO A 102 12.79 4.26 7.75
C PRO A 102 12.62 2.86 7.15
N TYR A 103 11.40 2.52 6.71
CA TYR A 103 11.12 1.23 6.10
C TYR A 103 11.67 1.12 4.68
N LEU A 104 11.54 2.19 3.89
CA LEU A 104 12.10 2.26 2.53
C LEU A 104 13.63 2.18 2.56
N LYS A 105 14.30 2.83 3.53
CA LYS A 105 15.77 2.72 3.69
C LYS A 105 16.22 1.29 4.00
N ASP A 106 15.57 0.65 4.98
CA ASP A 106 15.89 -0.73 5.35
C ASP A 106 15.66 -1.71 4.19
N ALA A 107 14.58 -1.52 3.42
CA ALA A 107 14.29 -2.33 2.25
C ALA A 107 15.28 -2.08 1.11
N HIS A 108 15.60 -0.81 0.82
CA HIS A 108 16.53 -0.42 -0.23
C HIS A 108 17.92 -1.05 -0.08
N GLU A 109 18.44 -1.17 1.15
CA GLU A 109 19.73 -1.84 1.41
C GLU A 109 19.73 -3.33 1.01
N LYS A 110 18.56 -3.98 1.07
CA LYS A 110 18.38 -5.42 0.87
C LYS A 110 17.81 -5.78 -0.50
N GLU A 111 17.27 -4.79 -1.21
CA GLU A 111 16.69 -4.96 -2.54
C GLU A 111 17.71 -5.58 -3.49
N ASP A 112 17.30 -6.50 -4.35
CA ASP A 112 18.17 -7.22 -5.29
C ASP A 112 17.87 -6.86 -6.75
N THR A 113 16.71 -6.27 -7.00
CA THR A 113 16.23 -5.88 -8.31
C THR A 113 16.52 -4.41 -8.54
N GLN A 114 17.37 -4.11 -9.54
CA GLN A 114 17.81 -2.74 -9.83
C GLN A 114 16.63 -1.78 -10.06
N VAL A 115 15.60 -2.22 -10.80
CA VAL A 115 14.42 -1.38 -11.10
C VAL A 115 13.71 -0.95 -9.82
N VAL A 116 13.45 -1.89 -8.90
CA VAL A 116 12.78 -1.59 -7.63
C VAL A 116 13.68 -0.73 -6.73
N ARG A 117 14.99 -0.97 -6.75
CA ARG A 117 15.96 -0.15 -6.02
C ARG A 117 15.92 1.31 -6.48
N ASP A 118 15.92 1.56 -7.79
CA ASP A 118 15.85 2.90 -8.36
C ASP A 118 14.54 3.60 -7.99
N GLU A 119 13.40 2.88 -8.02
CA GLU A 119 12.09 3.39 -7.58
C GLU A 119 12.09 3.77 -6.09
N MET A 120 12.72 2.95 -5.23
CA MET A 120 12.88 3.25 -3.80
C MET A 120 13.74 4.50 -3.59
N GLU A 121 14.86 4.63 -4.32
CA GLU A 121 15.75 5.79 -4.22
C GLU A 121 15.03 7.09 -4.65
N GLU A 122 14.26 7.05 -5.75
CA GLU A 122 13.46 8.19 -6.17
C GLU A 122 12.43 8.58 -5.09
N THR A 123 11.73 7.60 -4.53
CA THR A 123 10.74 7.82 -3.47
C THR A 123 11.38 8.42 -2.22
N LEU A 124 12.52 7.87 -1.78
CA LEU A 124 13.27 8.39 -0.63
C LEU A 124 13.67 9.86 -0.83
N ASN A 125 14.22 10.19 -2.00
CA ASN A 125 14.60 11.56 -2.34
C ASN A 125 13.40 12.52 -2.27
N LYS A 126 12.22 12.11 -2.76
CA LYS A 126 10.99 12.92 -2.67
C LYS A 126 10.55 13.15 -1.22
N LEU A 127 10.50 12.10 -0.41
CA LEU A 127 10.00 12.15 0.97
C LEU A 127 10.93 12.86 1.94
N GLU A 128 12.23 12.89 1.66
CA GLU A 128 13.23 13.58 2.50
C GLU A 128 13.36 15.07 2.18
N CYS A 129 13.07 15.50 0.95
CA CYS A 129 13.22 16.90 0.51
C CYS A 129 12.05 17.82 0.89
N CYS A 130 10.83 17.31 1.00
CA CYS A 130 9.61 18.05 1.38
C CYS A 130 9.27 17.73 2.83
#